data_AF-A0A8H4CTE6-F1
#
_entry.id   AF-A0A8H4CTE6-F1
#
_cell.length_a   1.000
_cell.length_b   1.000
_cell.length_c   1.000
_cell.angle_alpha   90.00
_cell.angle_beta   90.00
_cell.angle_gamma   90.00
#
_symmetry.space_group_name_H-M   'P 1'
#
loop_
_entity.id
_entity.type
_entity.pdbx_description
1 polymer ?
#
loop_
_entity_poly.entity_id
_entity_poly.type
_entity_poly.pdbx_seq_one_letter_code
_entity_poly.pdbx_strand_id
1 'polypeptide(L)'
;MNTSTNDVQVSPDEIRAKFSMALSEMYRAEVPQYGSLVNIVSEINRQQDQSASNNTQHRLEVERHGAIRLGTASELQMIRRLFSIMGMHAVGYYDLSVAGLPVHATCFRPLTSDALAHNPFRVFTSLLRLDLINDHELRLCAERVLSDRKIFTPRCIQLIEELETLTSVSMAKADELIIEALETFRWHKTSTVGLQTYRRLQEAHPLIADVVCFRGPHINHLTPRVLDIKAAQLEMPKHGLQAKDTIEGPPSRQFPILLRQTSFLALEEDIAFSDGSEKGGRHKARFGEIEQRGIALTPKGRRLYDDLYSKFIREQDQGPSKEAVLIQTFRDFPDDLHILRQQQLAYFTYRVIGKPDPRICDLDDIDALVASGILIFEPITYEDFLPVSAAGIFNSNLGADALKASAVSFEDQDAFEKGLGCEVLDSFDLYQRIEETSMQDCLEILNMCK
;
A
#
# COMPACT_ATOMS: atom_id res chain seq x y z
N MET A 1 49.63 0.89 -9.97
CA MET A 1 48.48 1.22 -10.84
C MET A 1 47.23 0.98 -9.99
N ASN A 2 46.67 2.05 -9.43
CA ASN A 2 45.39 2.00 -8.72
C ASN A 2 44.28 1.84 -9.75
N THR A 3 43.69 0.65 -9.83
CA THR A 3 42.39 0.46 -10.44
C THR A 3 41.35 0.96 -9.45
N SER A 4 41.08 2.27 -9.47
CA SER A 4 39.88 2.83 -8.88
C SER A 4 38.68 2.25 -9.64
N THR A 5 38.16 1.11 -9.16
CA THR A 5 36.81 0.69 -9.49
C THR A 5 35.90 1.82 -9.05
N ASN A 6 35.34 2.58 -9.99
CA ASN A 6 34.24 3.49 -9.72
C ASN A 6 33.09 2.65 -9.16
N ASP A 7 33.04 2.54 -7.84
CA ASP A 7 31.98 1.83 -7.14
C ASP A 7 30.71 2.66 -7.39
N VAL A 8 29.83 2.16 -8.26
CA VAL A 8 28.64 2.88 -8.69
C VAL A 8 27.78 3.12 -7.45
N GLN A 9 27.61 4.39 -7.10
CA GLN A 9 26.75 4.81 -6.01
C GLN A 9 25.29 4.71 -6.44
N VAL A 10 24.44 4.21 -5.55
CA VAL A 10 23.01 4.02 -5.81
C VAL A 10 22.17 4.93 -4.94
N SER A 11 21.09 5.45 -5.50
CA SER A 11 20.10 6.23 -4.75
C SER A 11 19.18 5.29 -3.96
N PRO A 12 18.56 5.76 -2.86
CA PRO A 12 17.51 5.00 -2.17
C PRO A 12 16.37 4.55 -3.10
N ASP A 13 16.06 5.36 -4.11
CA ASP A 13 15.05 5.05 -5.12
C ASP A 13 15.42 3.86 -5.99
N GLU A 14 16.69 3.73 -6.36
CA GLU A 14 17.19 2.58 -7.12
C GLU A 14 17.21 1.31 -6.26
N ILE A 15 17.60 1.41 -4.99
CA ILE A 15 17.54 0.28 -4.03
C ILE A 15 16.10 -0.20 -3.89
N ARG A 16 15.14 0.74 -3.72
CA ARG A 16 13.71 0.43 -3.63
C ARG A 16 13.19 -0.24 -4.89
N ALA A 17 13.55 0.26 -6.08
CA ALA A 17 13.14 -0.31 -7.35
C ALA A 17 13.62 -1.77 -7.48
N LYS A 18 14.89 -2.02 -7.16
CA LYS A 18 15.47 -3.37 -7.15
C LYS A 18 14.81 -4.29 -6.12
N PHE A 19 14.57 -3.80 -4.91
CA PHE A 19 13.88 -4.56 -3.86
C PHE A 19 12.46 -4.96 -4.29
N SER A 20 11.67 -4.01 -4.83
CA SER A 20 10.32 -4.26 -5.34
C SER A 20 10.29 -5.31 -6.46
N MET A 21 11.27 -5.26 -7.37
CA MET A 21 11.42 -6.24 -8.43
C MET A 21 11.75 -7.62 -7.88
N ALA A 22 12.78 -7.72 -7.02
CA ALA A 22 13.20 -9.00 -6.44
C ALA A 22 12.12 -9.62 -5.54
N LEU A 23 11.37 -8.80 -4.80
CA LEU A 23 10.21 -9.24 -4.02
C LEU A 23 9.10 -9.77 -4.93
N SER A 24 8.83 -9.10 -6.05
CA SER A 24 7.85 -9.57 -7.03
C SER A 24 8.26 -10.88 -7.70
N GLU A 25 9.54 -11.09 -7.97
CA GLU A 25 10.06 -12.35 -8.52
C GLU A 25 9.93 -13.48 -7.50
N MET A 26 10.30 -13.22 -6.25
CA MET A 26 10.12 -14.17 -5.14
C MET A 26 8.63 -14.54 -4.99
N TYR A 27 7.75 -13.54 -4.91
CA TYR A 27 6.31 -13.79 -4.73
C TYR A 27 5.69 -14.51 -5.93
N ARG A 28 6.13 -14.22 -7.16
CA ARG A 28 5.70 -14.96 -8.36
C ARG A 28 6.13 -16.42 -8.32
N ALA A 29 7.33 -16.72 -7.82
CA ALA A 29 7.81 -18.10 -7.67
C ALA A 29 7.02 -18.86 -6.58
N GLU A 30 6.64 -18.18 -5.51
CA GLU A 30 5.84 -18.76 -4.43
C GLU A 30 4.34 -18.89 -4.78
N VAL A 31 3.79 -17.96 -5.59
CA VAL A 31 2.37 -17.86 -5.93
C VAL A 31 2.19 -17.70 -7.44
N PRO A 32 2.11 -18.80 -8.21
CA PRO A 32 2.01 -18.75 -9.68
C PRO A 32 0.83 -17.92 -10.20
N GLN A 33 -0.29 -17.89 -9.47
CA GLN A 33 -1.48 -17.09 -9.80
C GLN A 33 -1.19 -15.58 -9.86
N TYR A 34 -0.23 -15.09 -9.05
CA TYR A 34 0.23 -13.70 -9.13
C TYR A 34 0.93 -13.43 -10.48
N GLY A 35 1.66 -14.41 -11.02
CA GLY A 35 2.23 -14.32 -12.37
C GLY A 35 1.16 -14.09 -13.44
N SER A 36 0.08 -14.87 -13.39
CA SER A 36 -1.08 -14.69 -14.28
C SER A 36 -1.72 -13.31 -14.12
N LEU A 37 -1.88 -12.83 -12.89
CA LEU A 37 -2.44 -11.51 -12.61
C LEU A 37 -1.60 -10.38 -13.22
N VAL A 38 -0.28 -10.42 -13.04
CA VAL A 38 0.63 -9.41 -13.62
C VAL A 38 0.52 -9.37 -15.14
N ASN A 39 0.35 -10.53 -15.79
CA ASN A 39 0.16 -10.59 -17.24
C ASN A 39 -1.17 -9.95 -17.68
N ILE A 40 -2.26 -10.22 -16.97
CA ILE A 40 -3.58 -9.58 -17.22
C ILE A 40 -3.47 -8.07 -17.10
N VAL A 41 -2.84 -7.59 -16.01
CA VAL A 41 -2.66 -6.16 -15.76
C VAL A 41 -1.82 -5.51 -16.86
N SER A 42 -0.70 -6.13 -17.25
CA SER A 42 0.15 -5.61 -18.33
C SER A 42 -0.60 -5.49 -19.66
N GLU A 43 -1.44 -6.47 -20.00
CA GLU A 43 -2.23 -6.45 -21.23
C GLU A 43 -3.29 -5.35 -21.21
N ILE A 44 -4.05 -5.23 -20.11
CA ILE A 44 -5.07 -4.18 -19.96
C ILE A 44 -4.44 -2.79 -20.01
N ASN A 45 -3.33 -2.59 -19.30
CA ASN A 45 -2.65 -1.31 -19.28
C ASN A 45 -2.13 -0.94 -20.68
N ARG A 46 -1.50 -1.87 -21.42
CA ARG A 46 -1.07 -1.63 -22.82
C ARG A 46 -2.21 -1.25 -23.76
N GLN A 47 -3.40 -1.80 -23.55
CA GLN A 47 -4.56 -1.50 -24.40
C GLN A 47 -5.11 -0.09 -24.16
N GLN A 48 -5.09 0.40 -22.91
CA GLN A 48 -5.56 1.74 -22.58
C GLN A 48 -4.51 2.84 -22.82
N ASP A 49 -3.22 2.52 -22.74
CA ASP A 49 -2.15 3.52 -22.67
C ASP A 49 -1.48 3.86 -24.02
N GLN A 50 -2.15 3.62 -25.15
CA GLN A 50 -1.59 3.84 -26.51
C GLN A 50 -1.15 5.29 -26.81
N SER A 51 -1.44 6.25 -25.92
CA SER A 51 -1.13 7.67 -26.06
C SER A 51 -0.32 8.30 -24.91
N ALA A 52 0.10 7.54 -23.89
CA ALA A 52 0.87 8.11 -22.78
C ALA A 52 2.37 8.23 -23.05
N SER A 53 3.04 9.05 -22.24
CA SER A 53 4.49 9.20 -22.27
C SER A 53 5.19 7.94 -21.73
N ASN A 54 6.35 7.60 -22.29
CA ASN A 54 7.15 6.42 -21.89
C ASN A 54 7.42 6.34 -20.37
N ASN A 55 7.53 7.49 -19.67
CA ASN A 55 7.77 7.53 -18.23
C ASN A 55 6.55 7.07 -17.41
N THR A 56 5.33 7.42 -17.85
CA THR A 56 4.09 6.98 -17.20
C THR A 56 3.90 5.48 -17.38
N GLN A 57 4.20 4.99 -18.59
CA GLN A 57 4.11 3.56 -18.92
C GLN A 57 5.09 2.72 -18.09
N HIS A 58 6.35 3.16 -17.96
CA HIS A 58 7.34 2.45 -17.12
C HIS A 58 6.91 2.41 -15.64
N ARG A 59 6.39 3.52 -15.09
CA ARG A 59 5.85 3.57 -13.73
C ARG A 59 4.71 2.56 -13.53
N LEU A 60 3.76 2.50 -14.46
CA LEU A 60 2.59 1.60 -14.37
C LEU A 60 2.96 0.11 -14.37
N GLU A 61 4.02 -0.29 -15.09
CA GLU A 61 4.46 -1.69 -15.16
C GLU A 61 5.16 -2.19 -13.89
N VAL A 62 5.81 -1.28 -13.15
CA VAL A 62 6.54 -1.60 -11.92
C VAL A 62 5.79 -1.27 -10.63
N GLU A 63 4.70 -0.50 -10.74
CA GLU A 63 3.92 -0.03 -9.59
C GLU A 63 3.21 -1.18 -8.87
N ARG A 64 3.56 -1.34 -7.59
CA ARG A 64 3.06 -2.40 -6.71
C ARG A 64 2.96 -1.92 -5.27
N HIS A 65 2.12 -2.57 -4.48
CA HIS A 65 2.24 -2.52 -3.03
C HIS A 65 2.29 -3.92 -2.42
N GLY A 66 3.04 -4.08 -1.34
CA GLY A 66 3.00 -5.28 -0.49
C GLY A 66 2.24 -5.03 0.80
N ALA A 67 1.80 -6.10 1.45
CA ALA A 67 1.29 -6.03 2.82
C ALA A 67 1.94 -7.08 3.72
N ILE A 68 2.37 -6.65 4.90
CA ILE A 68 3.02 -7.49 5.92
C ILE A 68 2.40 -7.26 7.30
N ARG A 69 2.56 -8.25 8.19
CA ARG A 69 2.08 -8.18 9.57
C ARG A 69 3.20 -8.55 10.53
N LEU A 70 3.44 -7.69 11.50
CA LEU A 70 4.46 -7.84 12.54
C LEU A 70 3.80 -8.13 13.89
N GLY A 71 4.54 -8.79 14.76
CA GLY A 71 4.06 -9.18 16.08
C GLY A 71 4.55 -8.29 17.22
N THR A 72 5.68 -7.58 17.03
CA THR A 72 6.30 -6.79 18.11
C THR A 72 6.73 -5.39 17.66
N ALA A 73 6.82 -4.48 18.63
CA ALA A 73 7.36 -3.13 18.41
C ALA A 73 8.81 -3.16 17.91
N SER A 74 9.66 -4.06 18.44
CA SER A 74 11.05 -4.20 17.98
C SER A 74 11.15 -4.62 16.52
N GLU A 75 10.23 -5.47 16.05
CA GLU A 75 10.15 -5.83 14.64
C GLU A 75 9.75 -4.62 13.78
N LEU A 76 8.78 -3.82 14.23
CA LEU A 76 8.35 -2.60 13.55
C LEU A 76 9.47 -1.56 13.44
N GLN A 77 10.26 -1.36 14.50
CA GLN A 77 11.40 -0.44 14.49
C GLN A 77 12.48 -0.87 13.50
N MET A 78 12.79 -2.16 13.45
CA MET A 78 13.80 -2.67 12.53
C MET A 78 13.31 -2.63 11.07
N ILE A 79 12.03 -2.94 10.83
CA ILE A 79 11.40 -2.76 9.51
C ILE A 79 11.46 -1.29 9.07
N ARG A 80 11.16 -0.32 9.96
CA ARG A 80 11.29 1.10 9.66
C ARG A 80 12.71 1.47 9.22
N ARG A 81 13.73 0.98 9.93
CA ARG A 81 15.15 1.23 9.60
C ARG A 81 15.50 0.66 8.22
N LEU A 82 15.10 -0.59 7.96
CA LEU A 82 15.28 -1.24 6.66
C LEU A 82 14.63 -0.42 5.52
N PHE A 83 13.37 -0.02 5.69
CA PHE A 83 12.65 0.79 4.70
C PHE A 83 13.21 2.20 4.52
N SER A 84 13.79 2.79 5.56
CA SER A 84 14.44 4.10 5.46
C SER A 84 15.64 4.09 4.50
N ILE A 85 16.39 2.99 4.40
CA ILE A 85 17.51 2.84 3.44
C ILE A 85 16.99 2.88 1.99
N MET A 86 15.75 2.44 1.78
CA MET A 86 15.05 2.46 0.50
C MET A 86 14.25 3.75 0.28
N GLY A 87 14.44 4.79 1.10
CA GLY A 87 13.71 6.06 0.96
C GLY A 87 12.21 5.92 1.23
N MET A 88 11.82 4.92 2.04
CA MET A 88 10.43 4.65 2.40
C MET A 88 10.19 5.05 3.86
N HIS A 89 9.16 5.85 4.08
CA HIS A 89 8.83 6.46 5.38
C HIS A 89 7.42 6.09 5.80
N ALA A 90 7.16 6.06 7.11
CA ALA A 90 5.85 5.75 7.65
C ALA A 90 4.87 6.91 7.41
N VAL A 91 3.82 6.66 6.64
CA VAL A 91 2.79 7.62 6.26
C VAL A 91 1.41 7.08 6.63
N GLY A 92 0.66 7.91 7.34
CA GLY A 92 -0.69 7.61 7.81
C GLY A 92 -0.72 6.60 8.96
N TYR A 93 -1.80 6.68 9.74
CA TYR A 93 -2.16 5.73 10.77
C TYR A 93 -3.49 5.08 10.43
N TYR A 94 -3.55 3.75 10.56
CA TYR A 94 -4.74 2.96 10.25
C TYR A 94 -5.07 2.07 11.46
N ASP A 95 -6.09 2.44 12.22
CA ASP A 95 -6.65 1.57 13.25
C ASP A 95 -7.66 0.62 12.62
N LEU A 96 -7.36 -0.69 12.63
CA LEU A 96 -8.26 -1.71 12.09
C LEU A 96 -9.09 -2.42 13.18
N SER A 97 -8.88 -2.07 14.45
CA SER A 97 -9.70 -2.56 15.57
C SER A 97 -11.16 -2.13 15.45
N VAL A 98 -11.41 -0.98 14.81
CA VAL A 98 -12.74 -0.48 14.45
C VAL A 98 -13.53 -1.46 13.57
N ALA A 99 -12.83 -2.36 12.86
CA ALA A 99 -13.41 -3.38 12.02
C ALA A 99 -13.25 -4.81 12.59
N GLY A 100 -12.90 -4.92 13.87
CA GLY A 100 -12.76 -6.20 14.57
C GLY A 100 -11.41 -6.90 14.36
N LEU A 101 -10.44 -6.25 13.72
CA LEU A 101 -9.12 -6.83 13.46
C LEU A 101 -8.14 -6.38 14.55
N PRO A 102 -7.39 -7.29 15.19
CA PRO A 102 -6.53 -6.95 16.33
C PRO A 102 -5.20 -6.32 15.88
N VAL A 103 -5.23 -5.34 14.98
CA VAL A 103 -4.05 -4.67 14.43
C VAL A 103 -4.28 -3.18 14.21
N HIS A 104 -3.18 -2.45 14.25
CA HIS A 104 -3.06 -1.09 13.72
C HIS A 104 -1.88 -1.03 12.75
N ALA A 105 -1.83 -0.07 11.84
CA ALA A 105 -0.89 -0.09 10.72
C ALA A 105 -0.44 1.30 10.26
N THR A 106 0.61 1.30 9.42
CA THR A 106 1.08 2.45 8.63
C THR A 106 1.48 1.99 7.22
N CYS A 107 1.66 2.94 6.30
CA CYS A 107 2.21 2.68 4.97
C CYS A 107 3.67 3.15 4.92
N PHE A 108 4.61 2.27 4.60
CA PHE A 108 5.96 2.69 4.25
C PHE A 108 6.03 3.02 2.76
N ARG A 109 6.35 4.27 2.43
CA ARG A 109 6.42 4.72 1.03
C ARG A 109 7.33 5.93 0.80
N PRO A 110 7.70 6.24 -0.45
CA PRO A 110 8.38 7.48 -0.80
C PRO A 110 7.49 8.71 -0.56
N LEU A 111 8.13 9.86 -0.38
CA LEU A 111 7.46 11.11 -0.01
C LEU A 111 7.32 12.09 -1.16
N THR A 112 8.32 12.18 -2.04
CA THR A 112 8.39 13.22 -3.08
C THR A 112 7.85 12.74 -4.42
N SER A 113 7.39 13.68 -5.24
CA SER A 113 6.93 13.41 -6.61
C SER A 113 7.99 12.67 -7.42
N ASP A 114 9.26 13.10 -7.35
CA ASP A 114 10.36 12.48 -8.08
C ASP A 114 10.63 11.04 -7.64
N ALA A 115 10.64 10.78 -6.32
CA ALA A 115 10.86 9.44 -5.80
C ALA A 115 9.70 8.48 -6.15
N LEU A 116 8.46 8.98 -6.10
CA LEU A 116 7.26 8.24 -6.53
C LEU A 116 7.26 7.98 -8.05
N ALA A 117 7.69 8.95 -8.85
CA ALA A 117 7.83 8.80 -10.29
C ALA A 117 8.90 7.77 -10.67
N HIS A 118 10.01 7.72 -9.91
CA HIS A 118 11.05 6.72 -10.11
C HIS A 118 10.57 5.31 -9.76
N ASN A 119 10.02 5.13 -8.56
CA ASN A 119 9.44 3.87 -8.14
C ASN A 119 8.46 4.08 -6.96
N PRO A 120 7.14 3.87 -7.15
CA PRO A 120 6.14 4.15 -6.13
C PRO A 120 5.87 2.93 -5.24
N PHE A 121 6.85 2.04 -5.01
CA PHE A 121 6.64 0.86 -4.19
C PHE A 121 6.27 1.23 -2.75
N ARG A 122 5.23 0.57 -2.23
CA ARG A 122 4.64 0.81 -0.90
C ARG A 122 4.53 -0.51 -0.14
N VAL A 123 4.66 -0.45 1.18
CA VAL A 123 4.38 -1.60 2.04
C VAL A 123 3.43 -1.21 3.16
N PHE A 124 2.24 -1.78 3.16
CA PHE A 124 1.29 -1.67 4.26
C PHE A 124 1.74 -2.59 5.39
N THR A 125 2.14 -2.01 6.51
CA THR A 125 2.74 -2.74 7.63
C THR A 125 1.83 -2.65 8.84
N SER A 126 1.24 -3.79 9.21
CA SER A 126 0.39 -3.92 10.40
C SER A 126 1.20 -4.42 11.59
N LEU A 127 0.89 -3.94 12.79
CA LEU A 127 1.40 -4.43 14.06
C LEU A 127 0.25 -5.08 14.86
N LEU A 128 0.47 -6.30 15.35
CA LEU A 128 -0.46 -7.03 16.18
C LEU A 128 -0.62 -6.39 17.56
N ARG A 129 -1.88 -6.16 17.96
CA ARG A 129 -2.30 -5.68 19.27
C ARG A 129 -2.57 -6.86 20.20
N LEU A 130 -1.53 -7.34 20.88
CA LEU A 130 -1.63 -8.47 21.81
C LEU A 130 -2.58 -8.17 23.00
N ASP A 131 -2.74 -6.91 23.35
CA ASP A 131 -3.67 -6.43 24.37
C ASP A 131 -5.15 -6.70 24.02
N LEU A 132 -5.48 -6.90 22.74
CA LEU A 132 -6.81 -7.28 22.27
C LEU A 132 -7.07 -8.80 22.34
N ILE A 133 -6.10 -9.61 22.73
CA ILE A 133 -6.28 -11.06 22.96
C ILE A 133 -6.86 -11.28 24.36
N ASN A 134 -8.16 -11.55 24.47
CA ASN A 134 -8.85 -11.67 25.76
C ASN A 134 -8.37 -12.84 26.64
N ASP A 135 -7.97 -13.98 26.05
CA ASP A 135 -7.41 -15.13 26.79
C ASP A 135 -5.98 -14.78 27.26
N HIS A 136 -5.81 -14.58 28.56
CA HIS A 136 -4.54 -14.21 29.17
C HIS A 136 -3.43 -15.25 28.96
N GLU A 137 -3.76 -16.55 29.08
CA GLU A 137 -2.77 -17.62 28.86
C GLU A 137 -2.34 -17.69 27.39
N LEU A 138 -3.29 -17.48 26.48
CA LEU A 138 -3.01 -17.41 25.04
C LEU A 138 -2.18 -16.18 24.68
N ARG A 139 -2.45 -15.03 25.30
CA ARG A 139 -1.67 -13.80 25.14
C ARG A 139 -0.22 -14.01 25.59
N LEU A 140 0.00 -14.54 26.79
CA LEU A 140 1.34 -14.86 27.29
C LEU A 140 2.06 -15.90 26.41
N CYS A 141 1.32 -16.82 25.79
CA CYS A 141 1.89 -17.75 24.82
C CYS A 141 2.33 -17.03 23.54
N ALA A 142 1.51 -16.14 23.00
CA ALA A 142 1.84 -15.36 21.82
C ALA A 142 3.05 -14.45 22.06
N GLU A 143 3.10 -13.77 23.20
CA GLU A 143 4.24 -12.94 23.62
C GLU A 143 5.55 -13.73 23.63
N ARG A 144 5.56 -14.93 24.23
CA ARG A 144 6.74 -15.81 24.28
C ARG A 144 7.21 -16.25 22.90
N VAL A 145 6.28 -16.70 22.04
CA VAL A 145 6.63 -17.13 20.68
C VAL A 145 7.22 -15.98 19.87
N LEU A 146 6.64 -14.78 20.01
CA LEU A 146 7.10 -13.59 19.33
C LEU A 146 8.44 -13.04 19.88
N SER A 147 8.71 -13.19 21.19
CA SER A 147 9.98 -12.76 21.77
C SER A 147 11.15 -13.67 21.39
N ASP A 148 10.88 -14.96 21.16
CA ASP A 148 11.93 -15.94 20.89
C ASP A 148 12.36 -15.96 19.41
N ARG A 149 11.50 -15.49 18.49
CA ARG A 149 11.80 -15.51 17.05
C ARG A 149 12.76 -14.41 16.63
N LYS A 150 13.49 -14.67 15.55
CA LYS A 150 14.36 -13.70 14.89
C LYS A 150 13.97 -13.65 13.41
N ILE A 151 13.29 -12.57 13.03
CA ILE A 151 12.76 -12.43 11.66
C ILE A 151 13.80 -11.90 10.67
N PHE A 152 14.82 -11.19 11.16
CA PHE A 152 15.91 -10.65 10.35
C PHE A 152 17.14 -11.55 10.46
N THR A 153 17.83 -11.74 9.34
CA THR A 153 19.14 -12.39 9.36
C THR A 153 20.15 -11.52 10.12
N PRO A 154 21.16 -12.13 10.77
CA PRO A 154 22.22 -11.35 11.42
C PRO A 154 22.93 -10.41 10.45
N ARG A 155 23.09 -10.82 9.19
CA ARG A 155 23.73 -9.99 8.15
C ARG A 155 22.86 -8.83 7.72
N CYS A 156 21.54 -9.00 7.61
CA CYS A 156 20.60 -7.90 7.36
C CYS A 156 20.74 -6.80 8.41
N ILE A 157 20.77 -7.16 9.70
CA ILE A 157 20.92 -6.20 10.80
C ILE A 157 22.25 -5.44 10.69
N GLN A 158 23.36 -6.15 10.45
CA GLN A 158 24.68 -5.53 10.27
C GLN A 158 24.68 -4.55 9.09
N LEU A 159 24.10 -4.95 7.95
CA LEU A 159 24.02 -4.10 6.77
C LEU A 159 23.19 -2.84 7.03
N ILE A 160 22.07 -2.94 7.76
CA ILE A 160 21.28 -1.78 8.16
C ILE A 160 22.13 -0.81 8.99
N GLU A 161 22.80 -1.31 10.03
CA GLU A 161 23.67 -0.50 10.90
C GLU A 161 24.82 0.16 10.13
N GLU A 162 25.45 -0.58 9.20
CA GLU A 162 26.49 -0.03 8.33
C GLU A 162 25.94 1.08 7.43
N LEU A 163 24.85 0.82 6.70
CA LEU A 163 24.31 1.70 5.68
C LEU A 163 23.71 3.00 6.24
N GLU A 164 23.16 2.96 7.45
CA GLU A 164 22.69 4.17 8.16
C GLU A 164 23.81 5.18 8.44
N THR A 165 25.07 4.74 8.49
CA THR A 165 26.24 5.62 8.76
C THR A 165 26.92 6.13 7.51
N LEU A 166 26.57 5.60 6.33
CA LEU A 166 27.22 5.98 5.07
C LEU A 166 26.53 7.18 4.43
N THR A 167 27.34 8.08 3.86
CA THR A 167 26.84 9.17 3.01
C THR A 167 26.51 8.71 1.59
N SER A 168 26.98 7.53 1.18
CA SER A 168 26.76 6.94 -0.13
C SER A 168 26.77 5.42 -0.05
N VAL A 169 25.84 4.76 -0.73
CA VAL A 169 25.72 3.30 -0.77
C VAL A 169 26.27 2.79 -2.09
N SER A 170 27.16 1.79 -2.05
CA SER A 170 27.61 1.11 -3.27
C SER A 170 26.61 0.06 -3.72
N MET A 171 26.54 -0.16 -5.03
CA MET A 171 25.67 -1.17 -5.64
C MET A 171 25.81 -2.55 -4.99
N ALA A 172 27.04 -2.98 -4.71
CA ALA A 172 27.31 -4.29 -4.11
C ALA A 172 26.69 -4.45 -2.71
N LYS A 173 26.78 -3.42 -1.86
CA LYS A 173 26.16 -3.44 -0.52
C LYS A 173 24.63 -3.39 -0.61
N ALA A 174 24.09 -2.63 -1.56
CA ALA A 174 22.65 -2.58 -1.79
C ALA A 174 22.10 -3.94 -2.23
N ASP A 175 22.77 -4.61 -3.17
CA ASP A 175 22.37 -5.93 -3.64
C ASP A 175 22.46 -6.98 -2.50
N GLU A 176 23.51 -6.91 -1.67
CA GLU A 176 23.64 -7.76 -0.48
C GLU A 176 22.51 -7.52 0.53
N LEU A 177 22.17 -6.26 0.81
CA LEU A 177 21.04 -5.90 1.69
C LEU A 177 19.73 -6.48 1.15
N ILE A 178 19.47 -6.35 -0.15
CA ILE A 178 18.24 -6.84 -0.77
C ILE A 178 18.12 -8.36 -0.60
N ILE A 179 19.18 -9.11 -0.86
CA ILE A 179 19.19 -10.57 -0.69
C ILE A 179 18.85 -10.95 0.75
N GLU A 180 19.52 -10.32 1.73
CA GLU A 180 19.33 -10.61 3.15
C GLU A 180 17.95 -10.13 3.67
N ALA A 181 17.44 -9.02 3.13
CA ALA A 181 16.11 -8.50 3.46
C ALA A 181 15.00 -9.41 2.96
N LEU A 182 15.12 -10.01 1.76
CA LEU A 182 14.11 -10.90 1.19
C LEU A 182 13.85 -12.13 2.05
N GLU A 183 14.85 -12.65 2.77
CA GLU A 183 14.67 -13.77 3.70
C GLU A 183 13.68 -13.44 4.83
N THR A 184 13.51 -12.16 5.18
CA THR A 184 12.51 -11.71 6.18
C THR A 184 11.08 -11.97 5.70
N PHE A 185 10.84 -11.90 4.40
CA PHE A 185 9.50 -11.93 3.78
C PHE A 185 9.16 -13.26 3.11
N ARG A 186 10.11 -14.21 3.11
CA ARG A 186 9.98 -15.50 2.45
C ARG A 186 8.92 -16.37 3.12
N TRP A 187 8.21 -17.17 2.32
CA TRP A 187 7.32 -18.18 2.86
C TRP A 187 8.06 -19.30 3.59
N HIS A 188 7.51 -19.75 4.71
CA HIS A 188 7.93 -20.98 5.38
C HIS A 188 6.73 -21.87 5.68
N LYS A 189 6.75 -23.09 5.15
CA LYS A 189 5.66 -24.08 5.29
C LYS A 189 5.57 -24.73 6.68
N THR A 190 6.46 -24.37 7.59
CA THR A 190 6.57 -24.97 8.93
C THR A 190 6.20 -23.95 9.99
N SER A 191 5.24 -24.31 10.84
CA SER A 191 4.89 -23.49 11.99
C SER A 191 5.97 -23.53 13.07
N THR A 192 6.14 -22.43 13.80
CA THR A 192 7.02 -22.33 14.98
C THR A 192 6.38 -22.89 16.25
N VAL A 193 5.09 -23.26 16.20
CA VAL A 193 4.34 -23.81 17.33
C VAL A 193 3.75 -25.18 16.99
N GLY A 194 3.32 -25.93 18.01
CA GLY A 194 2.60 -27.19 17.81
C GLY A 194 1.16 -27.00 17.33
N LEU A 195 0.56 -28.05 16.77
CA LEU A 195 -0.78 -28.02 16.17
C LEU A 195 -1.87 -27.52 17.14
N GLN A 196 -1.81 -27.94 18.41
CA GLN A 196 -2.79 -27.52 19.41
C GLN A 196 -2.72 -26.01 19.69
N THR A 197 -1.51 -25.46 19.82
CA THR A 197 -1.30 -24.01 20.02
C THR A 197 -1.77 -23.22 18.79
N TYR A 198 -1.44 -23.69 17.59
CA TYR A 198 -1.90 -23.08 16.34
C TYR A 198 -3.43 -23.00 16.29
N ARG A 199 -4.14 -24.09 16.60
CA ARG A 199 -5.60 -24.12 16.62
C ARG A 199 -6.19 -23.12 17.61
N ARG A 200 -5.65 -23.03 18.83
CA ARG A 200 -6.10 -22.05 19.83
C ARG A 200 -5.92 -20.61 19.36
N LEU A 201 -4.77 -20.30 18.75
CA LEU A 201 -4.51 -18.96 18.19
C LEU A 201 -5.45 -18.67 17.01
N GLN A 202 -5.72 -19.65 16.15
CA GLN A 202 -6.61 -19.53 15.00
C GLN A 202 -8.07 -19.33 15.43
N GLU A 203 -8.52 -20.06 16.45
CA GLU A 203 -9.86 -19.94 17.05
C GLU A 203 -10.06 -18.57 17.70
N ALA A 204 -9.01 -18.00 18.31
CA ALA A 204 -9.06 -16.64 18.84
C ALA A 204 -9.21 -15.61 17.72
N HIS A 205 -8.34 -15.68 16.70
CA HIS A 205 -8.50 -14.94 15.45
C HIS A 205 -7.53 -15.48 14.38
N PRO A 206 -7.96 -15.72 13.12
CA PRO A 206 -7.07 -16.23 12.08
C PRO A 206 -5.82 -15.37 11.84
N LEU A 207 -5.93 -14.04 11.95
CA LEU A 207 -4.78 -13.11 11.88
C LEU A 207 -3.76 -13.34 13.00
N ILE A 208 -4.19 -13.69 14.22
CA ILE A 208 -3.25 -13.95 15.33
C ILE A 208 -2.40 -15.17 14.99
N ALA A 209 -3.01 -16.26 14.50
CA ALA A 209 -2.28 -17.45 14.08
C ALA A 209 -1.30 -17.14 12.93
N ASP A 210 -1.72 -16.35 11.95
CA ASP A 210 -0.88 -15.91 10.84
C ASP A 210 0.36 -15.14 11.28
N VAL A 211 0.23 -14.25 12.28
CA VAL A 211 1.36 -13.45 12.77
C VAL A 211 2.26 -14.26 13.71
N VAL A 212 1.68 -15.01 14.65
CA VAL A 212 2.42 -15.64 15.76
C VAL A 212 3.07 -16.96 15.34
N CYS A 213 2.39 -17.76 14.52
CA CYS A 213 2.78 -19.16 14.31
C CYS A 213 3.86 -19.38 13.24
N PHE A 214 4.38 -18.32 12.62
CA PHE A 214 5.33 -18.41 11.51
C PHE A 214 6.65 -17.69 11.81
N ARG A 215 7.70 -18.09 11.07
CA ARG A 215 9.07 -17.62 11.30
C ARG A 215 9.27 -16.13 11.09
N GLY A 216 8.52 -15.53 10.18
CA GLY A 216 8.67 -14.13 9.80
C GLY A 216 7.42 -13.59 9.11
N PRO A 217 7.39 -12.27 8.83
CA PRO A 217 6.29 -11.58 8.21
C PRO A 217 6.26 -11.82 6.70
N HIS A 218 5.83 -13.02 6.31
CA HIS A 218 5.66 -13.36 4.91
C HIS A 218 4.73 -12.37 4.19
N ILE A 219 4.91 -12.21 2.87
CA ILE A 219 4.04 -11.34 2.08
C ILE A 219 2.61 -11.88 2.09
N ASN A 220 1.67 -11.11 2.63
CA ASN A 220 0.25 -11.46 2.63
C ASN A 220 -0.34 -11.41 1.22
N HIS A 221 -0.02 -10.34 0.51
CA HIS A 221 -0.32 -10.12 -0.89
C HIS A 221 0.67 -9.12 -1.48
N LEU A 222 0.83 -9.19 -2.79
CA LEU A 222 1.54 -8.22 -3.59
C LEU A 222 0.60 -7.79 -4.72
N THR A 223 0.30 -6.50 -4.77
CA THR A 223 -0.82 -5.95 -5.54
C THR A 223 -0.28 -5.10 -6.68
N PRO A 224 -0.49 -5.49 -7.95
CA PRO A 224 -0.16 -4.66 -9.10
C PRO A 224 -1.24 -3.59 -9.36
N ARG A 225 -0.84 -2.48 -9.98
CA ARG A 225 -1.75 -1.41 -10.42
C ARG A 225 -2.31 -1.66 -11.82
N VAL A 226 -3.63 -1.59 -11.96
CA VAL A 226 -4.35 -1.63 -13.23
C VAL A 226 -5.06 -0.32 -13.51
N LEU A 227 -5.15 0.08 -14.79
CA LEU A 227 -5.88 1.27 -15.22
C LEU A 227 -7.40 1.08 -15.23
N ASP A 228 -7.86 -0.14 -15.54
CA ASP A 228 -9.28 -0.53 -15.52
C ASP A 228 -9.50 -1.82 -14.71
N ILE A 229 -9.92 -1.65 -13.46
CA ILE A 229 -10.20 -2.77 -12.56
C ILE A 229 -11.43 -3.58 -12.98
N LYS A 230 -12.39 -2.98 -13.71
CA LYS A 230 -13.57 -3.72 -14.19
C LYS A 230 -13.17 -4.66 -15.32
N ALA A 231 -12.34 -4.19 -16.25
CA ALA A 231 -11.76 -5.06 -17.27
C ALA A 231 -10.98 -6.21 -16.64
N ALA A 232 -10.16 -5.92 -15.62
CA ALA A 232 -9.40 -6.96 -14.92
C ALA A 232 -10.31 -7.98 -14.22
N GLN A 233 -11.36 -7.53 -13.53
CA GLN A 233 -12.32 -8.41 -12.85
C GLN A 233 -13.03 -9.36 -13.85
N LEU A 234 -13.30 -8.90 -15.08
CA LEU A 234 -13.89 -9.73 -16.14
C LEU A 234 -12.89 -10.72 -16.78
N GLU A 235 -11.62 -10.36 -16.85
CA GLU A 235 -10.56 -11.22 -17.41
C GLU A 235 -10.08 -12.29 -16.42
N MET A 236 -10.01 -11.97 -15.13
CA MET A 236 -9.50 -12.86 -14.07
C MET A 236 -10.10 -14.29 -14.11
N PRO A 237 -11.43 -14.50 -14.17
CA PRO A 237 -12.02 -15.83 -14.24
C PRO A 237 -11.60 -16.63 -15.48
N LYS A 238 -11.34 -15.96 -16.62
CA LYS A 238 -10.90 -16.61 -17.86
C LYS A 238 -9.49 -17.20 -17.73
N HIS A 239 -8.70 -16.68 -16.79
CA HIS A 239 -7.35 -17.15 -16.44
C HIS A 239 -7.33 -18.02 -15.17
N GLY A 240 -8.50 -18.49 -14.71
CA GLY A 240 -8.60 -19.36 -13.53
C GLY A 240 -8.44 -18.61 -12.20
N LEU A 241 -8.47 -17.28 -12.21
CA LEU A 241 -8.44 -16.45 -11.00
C LEU A 241 -9.87 -16.17 -10.55
N GLN A 242 -10.30 -16.77 -9.44
CA GLN A 242 -11.64 -16.55 -8.90
C GLN A 242 -11.71 -15.23 -8.13
N ALA A 243 -11.90 -14.14 -8.87
CA ALA A 243 -12.14 -12.80 -8.31
C ALA A 243 -13.42 -12.77 -7.47
N LYS A 244 -13.42 -11.94 -6.44
CA LYS A 244 -14.64 -11.60 -5.71
C LYS A 244 -15.57 -10.77 -6.60
N ASP A 245 -16.87 -10.90 -6.37
CA ASP A 245 -17.89 -10.16 -7.12
C ASP A 245 -17.90 -8.66 -6.79
N THR A 246 -17.34 -8.28 -5.63
CA THR A 246 -17.35 -6.91 -5.14
C THR A 246 -16.00 -6.22 -5.37
N ILE A 247 -16.07 -4.97 -5.83
CA ILE A 247 -14.95 -4.03 -5.87
C ILE A 247 -15.17 -3.03 -4.75
N GLU A 248 -14.16 -2.88 -3.90
CA GLU A 248 -14.18 -1.92 -2.82
C GLU A 248 -13.68 -0.54 -3.28
N GLY A 249 -14.08 0.51 -2.55
CA GLY A 249 -13.81 1.90 -2.92
C GLY A 249 -15.00 2.59 -3.63
N PRO A 250 -14.76 3.74 -4.29
CA PRO A 250 -15.79 4.45 -5.04
C PRO A 250 -16.27 3.64 -6.25
N PRO A 251 -17.44 3.97 -6.83
CA PRO A 251 -17.87 3.37 -8.07
C PRO A 251 -16.96 3.76 -9.24
N SER A 252 -17.22 3.21 -10.43
CA SER A 252 -16.54 3.64 -11.65
C SER A 252 -16.82 5.12 -11.94
N ARG A 253 -15.77 5.85 -12.35
CA ARG A 253 -15.78 7.29 -12.60
C ARG A 253 -14.91 7.60 -13.82
N GLN A 254 -15.19 8.71 -14.49
CA GLN A 254 -14.31 9.24 -15.54
C GLN A 254 -12.96 9.68 -14.95
N PHE A 255 -13.00 10.32 -13.77
CA PHE A 255 -11.81 10.67 -13.01
C PHE A 255 -11.85 9.90 -11.68
N PRO A 256 -11.20 8.71 -11.63
CA PRO A 256 -11.19 7.88 -10.42
C PRO A 256 -10.62 8.65 -9.23
N ILE A 257 -11.18 8.47 -8.05
CA ILE A 257 -10.70 9.09 -6.80
C ILE A 257 -10.21 8.00 -5.84
N LEU A 258 -9.25 8.33 -4.98
CA LEU A 258 -8.65 7.40 -4.02
C LEU A 258 -8.15 6.12 -4.72
N LEU A 259 -8.68 4.96 -4.38
CA LEU A 259 -8.41 3.71 -5.07
C LEU A 259 -9.65 2.83 -5.12
N ARG A 260 -9.65 1.89 -6.05
CA ARG A 260 -10.60 0.79 -6.14
C ARG A 260 -9.82 -0.51 -6.08
N GLN A 261 -10.31 -1.52 -5.38
CA GLN A 261 -9.58 -2.76 -5.18
C GLN A 261 -10.49 -3.98 -5.12
N THR A 262 -9.95 -5.14 -5.52
CA THR A 262 -10.62 -6.43 -5.33
C THR A 262 -9.56 -7.51 -5.10
N SER A 263 -9.97 -8.64 -4.56
CA SER A 263 -9.09 -9.76 -4.25
C SER A 263 -9.63 -11.08 -4.77
N PHE A 264 -8.75 -12.08 -4.82
CA PHE A 264 -9.05 -13.45 -5.18
C PHE A 264 -8.25 -14.41 -4.30
N LEU A 265 -8.78 -15.61 -4.13
CA LEU A 265 -8.05 -16.67 -3.46
C LEU A 265 -6.91 -17.13 -4.37
N ALA A 266 -5.66 -16.91 -3.96
CA ALA A 266 -4.51 -17.29 -4.77
C ALA A 266 -4.05 -18.72 -4.45
N LEU A 267 -3.83 -19.06 -3.18
CA LEU A 267 -3.31 -20.37 -2.80
C LEU A 267 -3.75 -20.78 -1.38
N GLU A 268 -4.27 -22.00 -1.24
CA GLU A 268 -4.36 -22.69 0.05
C GLU A 268 -3.14 -23.61 0.20
N GLU A 269 -2.47 -23.56 1.35
CA GLU A 269 -1.28 -24.35 1.60
C GLU A 269 -1.41 -25.22 2.85
N ASP A 270 -0.83 -26.41 2.78
CA ASP A 270 -0.67 -27.29 3.93
C ASP A 270 0.47 -26.76 4.83
N ILE A 271 0.19 -26.62 6.13
CA ILE A 271 1.20 -26.34 7.14
C ILE A 271 1.68 -27.65 7.77
N ALA A 272 2.99 -27.76 7.92
CA ALA A 272 3.61 -28.77 8.78
C ALA A 272 3.81 -28.24 10.20
N PHE A 273 3.57 -29.11 11.19
CA PHE A 273 3.87 -28.84 12.60
C PHE A 273 5.02 -29.72 13.06
N SER A 274 5.74 -29.28 14.09
CA SER A 274 6.96 -29.94 14.59
C SER A 274 8.05 -30.03 13.50
N ASP A 275 8.98 -30.98 13.62
CA ASP A 275 10.03 -31.31 12.64
C ASP A 275 9.50 -31.92 11.31
N GLY A 276 8.21 -31.76 11.01
CA GLY A 276 7.56 -32.28 9.79
C GLY A 276 6.79 -33.59 9.97
N SER A 277 6.68 -34.09 11.20
CA SER A 277 6.00 -35.35 11.55
C SER A 277 4.47 -35.23 11.61
N GLU A 278 3.92 -34.06 11.95
CA GLU A 278 2.48 -33.81 11.99
C GLU A 278 1.99 -33.04 10.76
N LYS A 279 1.22 -33.71 9.91
CA LYS A 279 0.48 -33.11 8.78
C LYS A 279 -1.00 -32.95 9.17
N GLY A 280 -1.58 -31.77 8.99
CA GLY A 280 -3.02 -31.61 9.23
C GLY A 280 -3.58 -30.20 9.39
N GLY A 281 -2.77 -29.15 9.29
CA GLY A 281 -3.27 -27.77 9.24
C GLY A 281 -3.35 -27.29 7.80
N ARG A 282 -4.50 -26.73 7.41
CA ARG A 282 -4.63 -25.94 6.18
C ARG A 282 -4.58 -24.47 6.53
N HIS A 283 -3.76 -23.71 5.82
CA HIS A 283 -3.65 -22.27 5.96
C HIS A 283 -4.10 -21.58 4.69
N LYS A 284 -5.03 -20.65 4.85
CA LYS A 284 -5.49 -19.77 3.79
C LYS A 284 -4.76 -18.43 3.95
N ALA A 285 -3.45 -18.40 3.72
CA ALA A 285 -2.67 -17.15 3.86
C ALA A 285 -2.77 -16.27 2.62
N ARG A 286 -2.72 -16.88 1.44
CA ARG A 286 -2.23 -16.18 0.26
C ARG A 286 -3.37 -15.76 -0.63
N PHE A 287 -3.58 -14.45 -0.65
CA PHE A 287 -4.55 -13.80 -1.51
C PHE A 287 -3.80 -13.03 -2.59
N GLY A 288 -4.40 -13.00 -3.77
CA GLY A 288 -4.03 -12.04 -4.77
C GLY A 288 -4.96 -10.85 -4.66
N GLU A 289 -4.42 -9.67 -4.86
CA GLU A 289 -5.16 -8.43 -4.85
C GLU A 289 -4.76 -7.61 -6.07
N ILE A 290 -5.67 -6.77 -6.54
CA ILE A 290 -5.47 -5.87 -7.67
C ILE A 290 -6.08 -4.52 -7.32
N GLU A 291 -5.41 -3.43 -7.70
CA GLU A 291 -5.87 -2.07 -7.39
C GLU A 291 -5.86 -1.16 -8.63
N GLN A 292 -6.80 -0.21 -8.66
CA GLN A 292 -6.81 0.92 -9.56
C GLN A 292 -6.71 2.19 -8.72
N ARG A 293 -5.63 2.96 -8.90
CA ARG A 293 -5.39 4.21 -8.18
C ARG A 293 -5.87 5.42 -8.98
N GLY A 294 -6.63 6.27 -8.29
CA GLY A 294 -7.17 7.53 -8.77
C GLY A 294 -6.50 8.74 -8.12
N ILE A 295 -7.22 9.84 -8.05
CA ILE A 295 -6.74 11.14 -7.56
C ILE A 295 -6.74 11.18 -6.02
N ALA A 296 -5.69 11.76 -5.44
CA ALA A 296 -5.61 12.09 -4.02
C ALA A 296 -6.60 13.20 -3.65
N LEU A 297 -7.37 12.98 -2.58
CA LEU A 297 -8.39 13.93 -2.11
C LEU A 297 -7.83 14.84 -1.02
N THR A 298 -8.28 16.09 -1.00
CA THR A 298 -8.06 17.00 0.14
C THR A 298 -8.88 16.55 1.35
N PRO A 299 -8.66 17.11 2.56
CA PRO A 299 -9.55 16.86 3.70
C PRO A 299 -11.03 17.16 3.39
N LYS A 300 -11.30 18.16 2.54
CA LYS A 300 -12.66 18.49 2.10
C LYS A 300 -13.23 17.41 1.17
N GLY A 301 -12.47 16.98 0.17
CA GLY A 301 -12.90 15.88 -0.71
C GLY A 301 -13.06 14.56 0.03
N ARG A 302 -12.18 14.28 0.99
CA ARG A 302 -12.27 13.07 1.81
C ARG A 302 -13.52 13.05 2.68
N ARG A 303 -13.87 14.17 3.34
CA ARG A 303 -15.14 14.28 4.08
C ARG A 303 -16.35 14.02 3.18
N LEU A 304 -16.39 14.61 1.98
CA LEU A 304 -17.47 14.34 1.01
C LEU A 304 -17.52 12.86 0.63
N TYR A 305 -16.37 12.23 0.38
CA TYR A 305 -16.30 10.78 0.12
C TYR A 305 -16.87 9.98 1.29
N ASP A 306 -16.43 10.26 2.52
CA ASP A 306 -16.83 9.51 3.72
C ASP A 306 -18.34 9.70 4.02
N ASP A 307 -18.89 10.90 3.82
CA ASP A 307 -20.32 11.19 3.97
C ASP A 307 -21.18 10.40 2.97
N LEU A 308 -20.77 10.39 1.70
CA LEU A 308 -21.44 9.63 0.63
C LEU A 308 -21.31 8.12 0.83
N TYR A 309 -20.13 7.65 1.26
CA TYR A 309 -19.93 6.24 1.55
C TYR A 309 -20.77 5.80 2.75
N SER A 310 -20.83 6.62 3.81
CA SER A 310 -21.69 6.37 4.97
C SER A 310 -23.18 6.36 4.60
N LYS A 311 -23.61 7.24 3.69
CA LYS A 311 -24.96 7.21 3.11
C LYS A 311 -25.22 5.91 2.35
N PHE A 312 -24.29 5.50 1.48
CA PHE A 312 -24.36 4.23 0.77
C PHE A 312 -24.51 3.04 1.74
N ILE A 313 -23.71 2.96 2.80
CA ILE A 313 -23.78 1.85 3.78
C ILE A 313 -25.16 1.75 4.44
N ARG A 314 -25.82 2.89 4.72
CA ARG A 314 -27.19 2.93 5.28
C ARG A 314 -28.27 2.53 4.26
N GLU A 315 -28.03 2.77 2.99
CA GLU A 315 -29.01 2.62 1.90
C GLU A 315 -28.74 1.42 0.99
N GLN A 316 -27.66 0.67 1.19
CA GLN A 316 -27.16 -0.36 0.26
C GLN A 316 -28.17 -1.47 -0.08
N ASP A 317 -29.15 -1.72 0.81
CA ASP A 317 -30.19 -2.73 0.65
C ASP A 317 -31.51 -2.17 0.07
N GLN A 318 -31.56 -0.86 -0.25
CA GLN A 318 -32.78 -0.17 -0.71
C GLN A 318 -32.90 -0.07 -2.25
N GLY A 319 -31.91 -0.58 -3.00
CA GLY A 319 -31.87 -0.52 -4.46
C GLY A 319 -31.80 -1.89 -5.15
N PRO A 320 -31.77 -1.91 -6.49
CA PRO A 320 -31.78 -3.16 -7.26
C PRO A 320 -30.48 -3.97 -7.10
N SER A 321 -29.36 -3.29 -6.79
CA SER A 321 -28.09 -3.90 -6.43
C SER A 321 -27.25 -2.92 -5.61
N LYS A 322 -26.29 -3.44 -4.82
CA LYS A 322 -25.34 -2.60 -4.07
C LYS A 322 -24.56 -1.66 -4.98
N GLU A 323 -24.13 -2.14 -6.15
CA GLU A 323 -23.42 -1.30 -7.13
C GLU A 323 -24.30 -0.16 -7.65
N ALA A 324 -25.59 -0.41 -7.92
CA ALA A 324 -26.50 0.62 -8.40
C ALA A 324 -26.72 1.71 -7.34
N VAL A 325 -26.88 1.34 -6.07
CA VAL A 325 -27.00 2.29 -4.96
C VAL A 325 -25.70 3.09 -4.79
N LEU A 326 -24.54 2.44 -4.88
CA LEU A 326 -23.24 3.10 -4.79
C LEU A 326 -23.06 4.14 -5.91
N ILE A 327 -23.34 3.76 -7.16
CA ILE A 327 -23.28 4.66 -8.32
C ILE A 327 -24.23 5.84 -8.13
N GLN A 328 -25.48 5.59 -7.72
CA GLN A 328 -26.47 6.64 -7.53
C GLN A 328 -26.07 7.61 -6.43
N THR A 329 -25.53 7.11 -5.31
CA THR A 329 -25.10 7.92 -4.16
C THR A 329 -23.93 8.82 -4.53
N PHE A 330 -22.96 8.30 -5.29
CA PHE A 330 -21.76 9.03 -5.68
C PHE A 330 -21.94 10.00 -6.87
N ARG A 331 -23.15 10.15 -7.39
CA ARG A 331 -23.48 11.24 -8.34
C ARG A 331 -23.30 12.62 -7.70
N ASP A 332 -23.42 12.70 -6.38
CA ASP A 332 -23.21 13.92 -5.61
C ASP A 332 -21.71 14.30 -5.48
N PHE A 333 -20.79 13.41 -5.92
CA PHE A 333 -19.36 13.71 -6.01
C PHE A 333 -19.01 14.17 -7.44
N PRO A 334 -18.48 15.40 -7.67
CA PRO A 334 -18.19 15.91 -9.01
C PRO A 334 -17.20 15.05 -9.80
N ASP A 335 -17.53 14.70 -11.05
CA ASP A 335 -16.69 13.89 -11.94
C ASP A 335 -16.10 14.72 -13.09
N ASP A 336 -15.56 15.89 -12.75
CA ASP A 336 -14.91 16.83 -13.67
C ASP A 336 -13.66 17.43 -13.00
N LEU A 337 -12.50 17.38 -13.68
CA LEU A 337 -11.23 17.83 -13.11
C LEU A 337 -11.22 19.33 -12.75
N HIS A 338 -11.88 20.18 -13.54
CA HIS A 338 -11.92 21.62 -13.25
C HIS A 338 -12.76 21.88 -12.01
N ILE A 339 -13.91 21.21 -11.88
CA ILE A 339 -14.77 21.33 -10.69
C ILE A 339 -14.04 20.79 -9.45
N LEU A 340 -13.35 19.66 -9.56
CA LEU A 340 -12.57 19.09 -8.46
C LEU A 340 -11.48 20.04 -7.97
N ARG A 341 -10.78 20.70 -8.90
CA ARG A 341 -9.75 21.71 -8.60
C ARG A 341 -10.34 22.98 -7.98
N GLN A 342 -11.33 23.59 -8.63
CA GLN A 342 -11.96 24.83 -8.17
C GLN A 342 -12.63 24.69 -6.80
N GLN A 343 -13.24 23.53 -6.55
CA GLN A 343 -13.85 23.24 -5.25
C GLN A 343 -12.85 22.71 -4.21
N GLN A 344 -11.57 22.58 -4.56
CA GLN A 344 -10.50 22.07 -3.69
C GLN A 344 -10.86 20.70 -3.08
N LEU A 345 -11.40 19.81 -3.91
CA LEU A 345 -11.78 18.45 -3.51
C LEU A 345 -10.62 17.46 -3.72
N ALA A 346 -9.71 17.76 -4.62
CA ALA A 346 -8.56 16.92 -4.93
C ALA A 346 -7.29 17.76 -5.10
N TYR A 347 -6.14 17.10 -4.99
CA TYR A 347 -4.82 17.72 -5.17
C TYR A 347 -4.34 17.60 -6.63
N PHE A 348 -3.66 18.64 -7.12
CA PHE A 348 -3.16 18.73 -8.48
C PHE A 348 -1.70 19.22 -8.52
N THR A 349 -0.94 18.77 -9.52
CA THR A 349 0.32 19.40 -9.91
C THR A 349 0.09 20.37 -11.05
N TYR A 350 0.90 21.42 -11.11
CA TYR A 350 0.82 22.45 -12.14
C TYR A 350 2.09 22.48 -12.98
N ARG A 351 1.95 22.83 -14.27
CA ARG A 351 3.07 23.00 -15.17
C ARG A 351 2.83 24.11 -16.17
N VAL A 352 3.85 24.93 -16.40
CA VAL A 352 3.85 25.96 -17.45
C VAL A 352 4.02 25.31 -18.83
N ILE A 353 3.09 25.56 -19.75
CA ILE A 353 3.15 25.12 -21.15
C ILE A 353 3.00 26.27 -22.15
N GLY A 354 2.45 27.40 -21.73
CA GLY A 354 2.27 28.58 -22.55
C GLY A 354 3.36 29.62 -22.34
N LYS A 355 3.44 30.60 -23.25
CA LYS A 355 4.25 31.80 -23.03
C LYS A 355 3.53 32.72 -22.04
N PRO A 356 4.24 33.48 -21.18
CA PRO A 356 3.63 34.49 -20.34
C PRO A 356 2.80 35.44 -21.20
N ASP A 357 1.52 35.59 -20.87
CA ASP A 357 0.66 36.55 -21.54
C ASP A 357 0.79 37.90 -20.83
N PRO A 358 1.28 38.97 -21.50
CA PRO A 358 1.42 40.29 -20.89
C PRO A 358 0.09 40.91 -20.46
N ARG A 359 -1.06 40.31 -20.82
CA ARG A 359 -2.40 40.71 -20.35
C ARG A 359 -2.75 40.17 -18.96
N ILE A 360 -1.98 39.21 -18.44
CA ILE A 360 -2.19 38.68 -17.09
C ILE A 360 -1.40 39.56 -16.11
N CYS A 361 -2.14 40.42 -15.42
CA CYS A 361 -1.59 41.35 -14.45
C CYS A 361 -1.30 40.68 -13.11
N ASP A 362 -2.06 39.63 -12.77
CA ASP A 362 -1.97 38.90 -11.50
C ASP A 362 -1.55 37.45 -11.77
N LEU A 363 -0.33 37.10 -11.37
CA LEU A 363 0.17 35.73 -11.49
C LEU A 363 -0.30 34.84 -10.33
N ASP A 364 -0.95 35.41 -9.31
CA ASP A 364 -1.52 34.65 -8.20
C ASP A 364 -2.93 34.12 -8.54
N ASP A 365 -3.55 34.61 -9.63
CA ASP A 365 -4.82 34.09 -10.15
C ASP A 365 -4.61 32.83 -11.01
N ILE A 366 -4.52 31.69 -10.32
CA ILE A 366 -4.36 30.36 -10.92
C ILE A 366 -5.48 30.04 -11.91
N ASP A 367 -6.72 30.45 -11.62
CA ASP A 367 -7.87 30.18 -12.48
C ASP A 367 -7.74 30.92 -13.82
N ALA A 368 -7.30 32.18 -13.79
CA ALA A 368 -7.00 32.94 -15.00
C ALA A 368 -5.84 32.32 -15.80
N LEU A 369 -4.77 31.87 -15.12
CA LEU A 369 -3.59 31.24 -15.75
C LEU A 369 -3.91 29.89 -16.42
N VAL A 370 -4.80 29.10 -15.81
CA VAL A 370 -5.30 27.87 -16.40
C VAL A 370 -6.24 28.18 -17.57
N ALA A 371 -7.17 29.13 -17.41
CA ALA A 371 -8.10 29.53 -18.47
C ALA A 371 -7.40 30.13 -19.70
N SER A 372 -6.26 30.79 -19.51
CA SER A 372 -5.44 31.34 -20.60
C SER A 372 -4.57 30.29 -21.30
N GLY A 373 -4.52 29.05 -20.78
CA GLY A 373 -3.67 27.97 -21.30
C GLY A 373 -2.18 28.15 -21.03
N ILE A 374 -1.81 29.00 -20.06
CA ILE A 374 -0.40 29.16 -19.64
C ILE A 374 0.00 28.03 -18.71
N LEU A 375 -0.89 27.73 -17.75
CA LEU A 375 -0.77 26.58 -16.87
C LEU A 375 -1.67 25.46 -17.35
N ILE A 376 -1.15 24.24 -17.27
CA ILE A 376 -1.97 23.04 -17.17
C ILE A 376 -1.86 22.49 -15.76
N PHE A 377 -2.83 21.66 -15.41
CA PHE A 377 -2.86 20.95 -14.15
C PHE A 377 -3.12 19.47 -14.40
N GLU A 378 -2.48 18.62 -13.61
CA GLU A 378 -2.58 17.17 -13.67
C GLU A 378 -2.93 16.64 -12.27
N PRO A 379 -3.82 15.63 -12.16
CA PRO A 379 -4.19 15.11 -10.85
C PRO A 379 -3.04 14.39 -10.16
N ILE A 380 -2.87 14.63 -8.86
CA ILE A 380 -1.92 13.87 -8.04
C ILE A 380 -2.50 12.48 -7.76
N THR A 381 -1.75 11.43 -8.07
CA THR A 381 -2.17 10.04 -7.80
C THR A 381 -2.23 9.78 -6.30
N TYR A 382 -3.26 9.05 -5.85
CA TYR A 382 -3.37 8.60 -4.46
C TYR A 382 -2.40 7.44 -4.19
N GLU A 383 -1.45 7.67 -3.29
CA GLU A 383 -0.36 6.76 -2.91
C GLU A 383 -0.63 5.99 -1.61
N ASP A 384 -1.75 6.27 -0.93
CA ASP A 384 -2.10 5.69 0.37
C ASP A 384 -3.20 4.63 0.25
N PHE A 385 -3.82 4.26 1.38
CA PHE A 385 -4.81 3.20 1.46
C PHE A 385 -6.15 3.69 2.01
N LEU A 386 -7.22 2.93 1.80
CA LEU A 386 -8.53 3.22 2.37
C LEU A 386 -8.65 2.57 3.75
N PRO A 387 -8.95 3.33 4.84
CA PRO A 387 -9.03 2.77 6.20
C PRO A 387 -10.07 1.65 6.34
N VAL A 388 -11.28 1.85 5.80
CA VAL A 388 -12.40 0.87 5.91
C VAL A 388 -12.26 -0.27 4.90
N SER A 389 -11.65 -0.02 3.74
CA SER A 389 -11.47 -1.03 2.68
C SER A 389 -10.37 -2.04 3.02
N ALA A 390 -9.30 -1.60 3.70
CA ALA A 390 -8.29 -2.53 4.22
C ALA A 390 -8.97 -3.62 5.06
N ALA A 391 -9.91 -3.23 5.94
CA ALA A 391 -10.66 -4.18 6.75
C ALA A 391 -11.61 -5.09 5.96
N GLY A 392 -12.27 -4.59 4.90
CA GLY A 392 -13.07 -5.42 3.98
C GLY A 392 -12.25 -6.53 3.32
N ILE A 393 -11.05 -6.17 2.87
CA ILE A 393 -10.06 -7.11 2.34
C ILE A 393 -9.57 -8.07 3.42
N PHE A 394 -9.19 -7.59 4.61
CA PHE A 394 -8.77 -8.45 5.71
C PHE A 394 -9.87 -9.44 6.11
N ASN A 395 -11.11 -8.99 6.27
CA ASN A 395 -12.26 -9.85 6.58
C ASN A 395 -12.49 -10.90 5.51
N SER A 396 -12.38 -10.50 4.24
CA SER A 396 -12.62 -11.39 3.12
C SER A 396 -11.42 -12.31 2.82
N ASN A 397 -10.24 -12.02 3.36
CA ASN A 397 -9.07 -12.91 3.37
C ASN A 397 -9.12 -13.90 4.54
N LEU A 398 -9.76 -13.54 5.66
CA LEU A 398 -9.82 -14.37 6.86
C LEU A 398 -11.12 -15.19 6.98
N GLY A 399 -12.14 -14.88 6.17
CA GLY A 399 -13.45 -15.55 6.14
C GLY A 399 -14.54 -14.78 6.90
N ALA A 400 -15.81 -14.95 6.49
CA ALA A 400 -16.95 -14.17 6.98
C ALA A 400 -17.24 -14.29 8.50
N ASP A 401 -16.66 -15.28 9.19
CA ASP A 401 -16.87 -15.53 10.62
C ASP A 401 -15.98 -14.68 11.56
N ALA A 402 -15.11 -13.79 11.02
CA ALA A 402 -14.19 -12.95 11.80
C ALA A 402 -14.88 -11.85 12.65
N LEU A 403 -16.17 -11.59 12.45
CA LEU A 403 -16.93 -10.50 13.11
C LEU A 403 -17.33 -10.77 14.58
N LYS A 404 -16.76 -11.76 15.26
CA LYS A 404 -17.14 -12.10 16.64
C LYS A 404 -16.44 -11.26 17.71
N ALA A 405 -15.43 -10.46 17.37
CA ALA A 405 -14.76 -9.57 18.31
C ALA A 405 -15.50 -8.23 18.42
N SER A 406 -15.88 -7.84 19.64
CA SER A 406 -16.52 -6.57 19.94
C SER A 406 -15.69 -5.40 19.39
N ALA A 407 -16.27 -4.59 18.50
CA ALA A 407 -15.67 -3.36 18.02
C ALA A 407 -15.54 -2.37 19.19
N VAL A 408 -14.32 -2.25 19.74
CA VAL A 408 -13.96 -1.21 20.71
C VAL A 408 -12.86 -0.40 20.05
N SER A 409 -13.16 0.87 19.74
CA SER A 409 -12.18 1.81 19.22
C SER A 409 -11.26 2.26 20.34
N PHE A 410 -9.97 2.03 20.17
CA PHE A 410 -8.92 2.68 20.93
C PHE A 410 -7.98 3.29 19.89
N GLU A 411 -8.27 4.51 19.43
CA GLU A 411 -7.28 5.31 18.70
C GLU A 411 -6.05 5.43 19.61
N ASP A 412 -5.02 4.66 19.27
CA ASP A 412 -3.82 4.48 20.08
C ASP A 412 -2.59 4.72 19.19
N GLN A 413 -2.68 5.81 18.41
CA GLN A 413 -1.60 6.28 17.54
C GLN A 413 -0.34 6.52 18.36
N ASP A 414 -0.46 7.11 19.56
CA ASP A 414 0.66 7.32 20.48
C ASP A 414 1.41 6.01 20.81
N ALA A 415 0.70 4.92 21.13
CA ALA A 415 1.36 3.63 21.37
C ALA A 415 1.97 3.04 20.10
N PHE A 416 1.31 3.23 18.94
CA PHE A 416 1.87 2.81 17.65
C PHE A 416 3.16 3.54 17.33
N GLU A 417 3.18 4.86 17.44
CA GLU A 417 4.35 5.72 17.17
C GLU A 417 5.49 5.48 18.16
N LYS A 418 5.16 5.23 19.43
CA LYS A 418 6.14 4.75 20.41
C LYS A 418 6.73 3.40 20.01
N GLY A 419 5.88 2.49 19.51
CA GLY A 419 6.29 1.21 18.97
C GLY A 419 7.18 1.36 17.74
N LEU A 420 6.84 2.28 16.83
CA LEU A 420 7.55 2.60 15.59
C LEU A 420 8.90 3.32 15.83
N GLY A 421 8.98 4.10 16.90
CA GLY A 421 10.12 4.93 17.27
C GLY A 421 10.15 6.31 16.60
N CYS A 422 9.07 6.71 15.93
CA CYS A 422 8.86 8.05 15.37
C CYS A 422 7.37 8.30 15.13
N GLU A 423 7.00 9.56 14.91
CA GLU A 423 5.66 9.94 14.45
C GLU A 423 5.42 9.45 13.02
N VAL A 424 4.17 9.12 12.69
CA VAL A 424 3.77 8.89 11.30
C VAL A 424 3.52 10.22 10.60
N LEU A 425 3.82 10.29 9.30
CA LEU A 425 3.57 11.50 8.53
C LEU A 425 2.10 11.59 8.10
N ASP A 426 1.53 12.79 8.13
CA ASP A 426 0.19 13.04 7.57
C ASP A 426 0.26 13.00 6.04
N SER A 427 -0.57 12.16 5.42
CA SER A 427 -0.64 12.07 3.97
C SER A 427 -1.19 13.33 3.32
N PHE A 428 -2.13 14.04 3.97
CA PHE A 428 -2.69 15.28 3.44
C PHE A 428 -1.63 16.37 3.31
N ASP A 429 -0.77 16.52 4.33
CA ASP A 429 0.35 17.46 4.30
C ASP A 429 1.33 17.13 3.17
N LEU A 430 1.59 15.85 2.90
CA LEU A 430 2.48 15.43 1.82
C LEU A 430 1.90 15.78 0.44
N TYR A 431 0.62 15.52 0.20
CA TYR A 431 -0.02 15.89 -1.05
C TYR A 431 -0.10 17.41 -1.23
N GLN A 432 -0.41 18.14 -0.16
CA GLN A 432 -0.42 19.60 -0.17
C GLN A 432 0.97 20.16 -0.53
N ARG A 433 2.05 19.63 0.06
CA ARG A 433 3.41 20.05 -0.30
C ARG A 433 3.75 19.78 -1.77
N ILE A 434 3.31 18.66 -2.34
CA ILE A 434 3.51 18.36 -3.77
C ILE A 434 2.80 19.40 -4.64
N GLU A 435 1.54 19.71 -4.32
CA GLU A 435 0.75 20.74 -5.03
C GLU A 435 1.42 22.12 -4.92
N GLU A 436 1.75 22.57 -3.70
CA GLU A 436 2.38 23.86 -3.41
C GLU A 436 3.74 24.01 -4.11
N THR A 437 4.59 22.98 -4.07
CA THR A 437 5.90 22.99 -4.73
C THR A 437 5.73 23.16 -6.24
N SER A 438 4.82 22.40 -6.85
CA SER A 438 4.58 22.50 -8.29
C SER A 438 4.05 23.88 -8.71
N MET A 439 3.27 24.52 -7.83
CA MET A 439 2.78 25.88 -8.05
C MET A 439 3.92 26.90 -7.93
N GLN A 440 4.75 26.78 -6.89
CA GLN A 440 5.89 27.66 -6.69
C GLN A 440 6.85 27.62 -7.88
N ASP A 441 7.19 26.42 -8.37
CA ASP A 441 8.04 26.24 -9.55
C ASP A 441 7.44 26.95 -10.78
N CYS A 442 6.12 26.86 -10.97
CA CYS A 442 5.43 27.55 -12.04
C CYS A 442 5.53 29.08 -11.92
N LEU A 443 5.33 29.62 -10.72
CA LEU A 443 5.43 31.06 -10.46
C LEU A 443 6.85 31.58 -10.66
N GLU A 444 7.87 30.82 -10.25
CA GLU A 444 9.28 31.15 -10.49
C GLU A 444 9.58 31.22 -11.99
N ILE A 445 9.16 30.23 -12.77
CA ILE A 445 9.31 30.21 -14.24
C ILE A 445 8.63 31.42 -14.90
N LEU A 446 7.39 31.72 -14.50
CA LEU A 446 6.62 32.84 -15.06
C LEU A 446 7.23 34.20 -14.71
N ASN A 447 7.79 34.34 -13.50
CA ASN A 447 8.48 35.56 -13.08
C ASN A 447 9.83 35.76 -13.79
N MET A 448 10.56 34.68 -14.11
CA MET A 448 11.80 34.77 -14.90
C MET A 448 11.59 35.20 -16.35
N CYS A 449 10.38 35.06 -16.88
CA CYS A 449 10.04 35.39 -18.25
C CYS A 449 9.37 36.77 -18.42
N LYS A 450 9.22 37.53 -17.33
CA LYS A 450 8.94 38.98 -17.34
C LYS A 450 10.23 39.74 -17.61
#